data_AF-A0A0U1KTZ3-F1
#
_entry.id   AF-A0A0U1KTZ3-F1
#
_cell.length_a   1.000
_cell.length_b   1.000
_cell.length_c   1.000
_cell.angle_alpha   90.00
_cell.angle_beta   90.00
_cell.angle_gamma   90.00
#
_symmetry.space_group_name_H-M   'P 1'
#
loop_
_entity.id
_entity.type
_entity.pdbx_description
1 polymer ?
#
loop_
_entity_poly.entity_id
_entity_poly.type
_entity_poly.pdbx_seq_one_letter_code
_entity_poly.pdbx_strand_id
1 'polypeptide(L)' 'MLTNPNYSLSDYATKNVKCPSCGMFNPPALEKCRRCGADVPKKEQ' A
#
# COMPACT_ATOMS: atom_id res chain seq x y z
N MET A 1 -7.54 -3.44 22.11
CA MET A 1 -7.01 -4.27 21.01
C MET A 1 -8.01 -4.19 19.85
N LEU A 2 -7.80 -3.31 18.87
CA LEU A 2 -8.73 -3.14 17.75
C LEU A 2 -8.59 -4.30 16.75
N THR A 3 -9.09 -5.48 17.10
CA THR A 3 -9.09 -6.63 16.18
C THR A 3 -10.40 -6.65 15.41
N ASN A 4 -10.46 -5.86 14.35
CA ASN A 4 -11.54 -5.95 13.38
C ASN A 4 -11.38 -7.29 12.62
N PRO A 5 -12.31 -8.25 12.71
CA PRO A 5 -12.10 -9.65 12.32
C PRO A 5 -12.12 -9.90 10.80
N ASN A 6 -12.12 -8.84 9.98
CA ASN A 6 -12.10 -8.92 8.52
C ASN A 6 -10.78 -8.48 7.88
N TYR A 7 -9.74 -8.26 8.68
CA TYR A 7 -8.39 -8.01 8.17
C TYR A 7 -7.45 -9.10 8.65
N SER A 8 -7.32 -10.15 7.83
CA SER A 8 -6.28 -11.15 8.05
C SER A 8 -4.93 -10.45 7.84
N LEU A 9 -4.00 -10.62 8.78
CA LEU A 9 -2.62 -10.09 8.68
C LEU A 9 -1.90 -10.52 7.38
N SER A 10 -2.42 -11.52 6.67
CA SER A 10 -1.96 -11.97 5.36
C SER A 10 -2.30 -11.03 4.20
N ASP A 11 -3.35 -10.21 4.29
CA ASP A 11 -3.79 -9.34 3.18
C ASP A 11 -3.05 -8.01 3.15
N TYR A 12 -2.53 -7.57 4.30
CA TYR A 12 -1.66 -6.39 4.40
C TYR A 12 -0.27 -6.63 3.79
N ALA A 13 0.13 -7.89 3.60
CA ALA A 13 1.50 -8.27 3.32
C ALA A 13 1.88 -8.32 1.82
N THR A 14 0.91 -8.34 0.88
CA THR A 14 1.24 -8.94 -0.43
C THR A 14 0.79 -8.20 -1.69
N LYS A 15 0.00 -7.12 -1.62
CA LYS A 15 -0.36 -6.34 -2.83
C LYS A 15 0.42 -5.03 -2.91
N ASN A 16 1.67 -5.12 -3.34
CA ASN A 16 2.46 -3.91 -3.63
C ASN A 16 1.85 -3.14 -4.81
N VAL A 17 1.82 -1.81 -4.68
CA VAL A 17 1.34 -0.87 -5.70
C VAL A 17 2.53 -0.25 -6.41
N LYS A 18 2.53 -0.29 -7.75
CA LYS A 18 3.55 0.36 -8.57
C LYS A 18 3.29 1.87 -8.58
N CYS A 19 4.30 2.65 -8.19
CA CYS A 19 4.28 4.10 -8.30
C CYS A 19 4.23 4.51 -9.78
N PRO A 20 3.25 5.32 -10.21
CA PRO A 20 3.14 5.76 -11.59
C PRO A 20 4.28 6.69 -12.02
N SER A 21 4.87 7.42 -11.08
CA SER A 21 5.92 8.42 -11.37
C SER A 21 7.31 7.83 -11.55
N CYS A 22 7.68 6.81 -10.75
CA CYS A 22 9.05 6.26 -10.77
C CYS A 22 9.11 4.73 -10.92
N GLY A 23 7.97 4.04 -10.94
CA GLY A 23 7.90 2.59 -11.10
C GLY A 23 8.26 1.75 -9.87
N MET A 24 8.59 2.36 -8.72
CA MET A 24 8.83 1.61 -7.48
C MET A 24 7.56 0.93 -6.98
N PHE A 25 7.67 -0.32 -6.53
CA PHE A 25 6.62 -1.01 -5.78
C PHE A 25 6.61 -0.57 -4.31
N ASN A 26 5.46 -0.08 -3.84
CA ASN A 26 5.23 0.40 -2.47
C ASN A 26 4.16 -0.45 -1.80
N PRO A 27 4.17 -0.61 -0.46
CA PRO A 27 3.05 -1.19 0.27
C PRO A 27 1.75 -0.40 0.03
N PRO A 28 0.59 -1.06 0.02
CA PRO A 28 -0.69 -0.41 -0.27
C PRO A 28 -1.12 0.58 0.82
N ALA A 29 -0.54 0.49 2.02
CA ALA A 29 -0.78 1.41 3.13
C ALA A 29 -0.04 2.76 3.00
N LEU A 30 0.90 2.90 2.06
CA LEU A 30 1.62 4.17 1.86
C LEU A 30 0.85 5.07 0.90
N GLU A 31 0.55 6.29 1.36
CA GLU A 31 -0.04 7.34 0.53
C GLU A 31 0.99 7.98 -0.42
N LYS A 32 2.28 7.93 -0.05
CA LYS A 32 3.38 8.52 -0.81
C LYS A 32 4.46 7.50 -1.11
N CYS A 33 5.08 7.63 -2.27
CA CYS A 33 6.15 6.75 -2.70
C CYS A 33 7.38 6.99 -1.83
N ARG A 34 7.90 5.92 -1.21
CA ARG A 34 9.08 5.98 -0.36
C ARG A 34 10.39 6.33 -1.09
N ARG A 35 10.39 6.31 -2.43
CA ARG A 35 11.56 6.66 -3.26
C ARG A 35 11.50 8.09 -3.81
N CYS A 36 10.37 8.51 -4.37
CA CYS A 36 10.27 9.81 -5.04
C CYS A 36 9.30 10.81 -4.39
N GLY A 37 8.54 10.39 -3.37
CA GLY A 37 7.59 11.26 -2.66
C GLY A 37 6.27 11.54 -3.38
N ALA A 38 6.09 11.08 -4.62
CA ALA A 38 4.83 11.22 -5.35
C ALA A 38 3.69 10.42 -4.71
N ASP A 39 2.46 10.88 -4.88
CA ASP A 39 1.29 10.18 -4.37
C ASP A 39 1.15 8.80 -5.05
N VAL A 40 0.85 7.79 -4.24
CA VAL A 40 0.59 6.42 -4.70
C VAL A 40 -0.91 6.19 -4.62
N PRO A 41 -1.55 5.70 -5.69
CA PRO A 41 -2.98 5.44 -5.64
C PRO A 41 -3.28 4.38 -4.58
N LYS A 42 -4.16 4.72 -3.63
CA LYS A 42 -4.73 3.75 -2.70
C LYS A 42 -5.49 2.74 -3.55
N LYS A 43 -5.17 1.46 -3.41
CA LYS A 43 -6.09 0.43 -3.88
C LYS A 43 -7.20 0.37 -2.84
N GLU A 44 -8.30 1.06 -3.10
CA GLU A 44 -9.58 0.70 -2.49
C GLU A 44 -9.77 -0.80 -2.79
N GLN A 45 -9.86 -1.60 -1.74
CA GLN A 45 -9.95 -3.06 -1.83
C GLN A 45 -11.24 -3.51 -2.52
#